data_AF-A0A917QB53-F1
#
_entry.id   AF-A0A917QB53-F1
#
_cell.length_a   1.000
_cell.length_b   1.000
_cell.length_c   1.000
_cell.angle_alpha   90.00
_cell.angle_beta   90.00
_cell.angle_gamma   90.00
#
_symmetry.space_group_name_H-M   'P 1'
#
loop_
_entity.id
_entity.type
_entity.pdbx_description
1 polymer ?
#
loop_
_entity_poly.entity_id
_entity_poly.type
_entity_poly.pdbx_seq_one_letter_code
_entity_poly.pdbx_strand_id
1 'polypeptide(L)'
;MQLAEITKRGWDRVYISQHPVSREYVEKQVGTAVEMEETFTSRGNVLVFLKGNEVIDSTYVSPDLLPPGMYTAAVRITGKGYPELLEVSNG
;
A
#
# COMPACT_ATOMS: atom_id res chain seq x y z
N MET A 1 -4.98 2.56 -11.56
CA MET A 1 -5.33 3.32 -10.35
C MET A 1 -4.12 4.11 -9.92
N GLN A 2 -4.26 5.42 -9.73
CA GLN A 2 -3.13 6.27 -9.34
C GLN A 2 -3.14 6.52 -7.82
N LEU A 3 -1.97 6.56 -7.19
CA LEU A 3 -1.84 6.85 -5.74
C LEU A 3 -2.57 8.16 -5.35
N ALA A 4 -2.61 9.13 -6.27
CA ALA A 4 -3.32 10.40 -6.11
C ALA A 4 -4.84 10.25 -5.95
N GLU A 5 -5.46 9.25 -6.58
CA GLU A 5 -6.89 8.95 -6.43
C GLU A 5 -7.19 8.40 -5.03
N ILE A 6 -6.27 7.60 -4.49
CA ILE A 6 -6.36 7.04 -3.14
C ILE A 6 -6.13 8.13 -2.08
N THR A 7 -5.13 9.01 -2.26
CA THR A 7 -4.90 10.13 -1.32
C THR A 7 -6.05 11.13 -1.25
N LYS A 8 -6.83 11.28 -2.32
CA LYS A 8 -8.02 12.17 -2.33
C LYS A 8 -9.18 11.64 -1.49
N ARG A 9 -9.22 10.33 -1.20
CA ARG A 9 -10.29 9.70 -0.40
C ARG A 9 -10.16 9.96 1.12
N GLY A 10 -9.03 10.53 1.56
CA GLY A 10 -8.85 10.98 2.95
C GLY A 10 -8.68 9.85 3.95
N TRP A 11 -7.82 8.88 3.62
CA TRP A 11 -7.34 7.88 4.58
C TRP A 11 -6.45 8.50 5.65
N ASP A 12 -6.41 7.89 6.83
CA ASP A 12 -5.53 8.29 7.94
C ASP A 12 -4.41 7.27 8.18
N ARG A 13 -4.68 5.99 7.87
CA ARG A 13 -3.76 4.86 8.03
C ARG A 13 -3.73 3.97 6.80
N VAL A 14 -2.57 3.38 6.52
CA VAL A 14 -2.40 2.30 5.55
C VAL A 14 -1.59 1.17 6.17
N TYR A 15 -2.08 -0.06 6.00
CA TYR A 15 -1.33 -1.28 6.33
C TYR A 15 -0.70 -1.82 5.06
N ILE A 16 0.59 -2.11 5.12
CA ILE A 16 1.37 -2.69 4.04
C ILE A 16 1.78 -4.09 4.45
N SER A 17 1.35 -5.09 3.69
CA SER A 17 1.79 -6.48 3.82
C SER A 17 2.54 -6.89 2.56
N GLN A 18 3.60 -7.68 2.71
CA GLN A 18 4.35 -8.22 1.58
C GLN A 18 3.89 -9.65 1.30
N HIS A 19 3.85 -10.03 0.03
CA HIS A 19 3.61 -11.42 -0.35
C HIS A 19 4.70 -12.37 0.21
N PRO A 20 4.38 -13.66 0.44
CA PRO A 20 3.03 -14.22 0.47
C PRO A 20 2.28 -13.81 1.74
N VAL A 21 0.99 -13.50 1.63
CA VAL A 21 0.15 -13.12 2.78
C VAL A 21 -1.28 -13.63 2.65
N SER A 22 -1.87 -14.11 3.75
CA SER A 22 -3.27 -14.55 3.81
C SER A 22 -4.21 -13.41 4.22
N ARG A 23 -5.47 -13.48 3.79
CA ARG A 23 -6.53 -12.56 4.22
C ARG A 23 -6.64 -12.52 5.74
N GLU A 24 -6.65 -13.68 6.38
CA GLU A 24 -6.75 -13.79 7.84
C GLU A 24 -5.63 -13.02 8.55
N TYR A 25 -4.39 -13.08 8.02
CA TYR A 25 -3.27 -12.33 8.58
C TYR A 25 -3.48 -10.82 8.43
N VAL A 26 -3.90 -10.37 7.24
CA VAL A 26 -4.17 -8.95 6.98
C VAL A 26 -5.30 -8.44 7.88
N GLU A 27 -6.41 -9.17 7.96
CA GLU A 27 -7.56 -8.80 8.81
C GLU A 27 -7.19 -8.75 10.29
N LYS A 28 -6.31 -9.64 10.78
CA LYS A 28 -5.78 -9.57 12.15
C LYS A 28 -4.94 -8.32 12.40
N GLN A 29 -4.17 -7.85 11.41
CA GLN A 29 -3.37 -6.62 11.53
C GLN A 29 -4.24 -5.36 11.47
N VAL A 30 -5.21 -5.37 10.55
CA VAL A 30 -6.11 -4.25 10.25
C VAL A 30 -7.20 -4.11 11.33
N GLY A 31 -7.63 -5.22 11.93
CA GLY A 31 -8.68 -5.28 12.96
C GLY A 31 -10.10 -5.28 12.38
N THR A 32 -10.27 -5.43 11.07
CA THR A 32 -11.57 -5.54 10.39
C THR A 32 -11.43 -6.33 9.08
N ALA A 33 -12.56 -6.70 8.49
CA ALA A 33 -12.62 -7.47 7.26
C ALA A 33 -12.06 -6.69 6.06
N VAL A 34 -11.39 -7.39 5.14
CA VAL A 34 -10.75 -6.79 3.95
C VAL A 34 -11.17 -7.55 2.70
N GLU A 35 -11.56 -6.80 1.66
CA GLU A 35 -11.82 -7.38 0.33
C GLU A 35 -10.48 -7.69 -0.37
N MET A 36 -10.09 -8.96 -0.33
CA MET A 36 -8.89 -9.49 -0.99
C MET A 36 -9.04 -10.99 -1.24
N GLU A 37 -8.18 -11.62 -2.03
CA GLU A 37 -8.14 -13.09 -2.16
C GLU A 37 -7.81 -13.78 -0.82
N GLU A 38 -8.15 -15.06 -0.65
CA GLU A 38 -7.86 -15.80 0.59
C GLU A 38 -6.36 -15.83 0.89
N THR A 39 -5.53 -15.99 -0.15
CA THR A 39 -4.08 -15.89 -0.06
C THR A 39 -3.54 -15.15 -1.28
N PHE A 40 -2.82 -14.06 -1.02
CA PHE A 40 -2.09 -13.34 -2.05
C PHE A 40 -0.68 -13.92 -2.19
N THR A 41 -0.44 -14.61 -3.31
CA THR A 41 0.83 -15.29 -3.61
C THR A 41 1.69 -14.55 -4.65
N SER A 42 1.09 -13.59 -5.36
CA SER A 42 1.76 -12.82 -6.42
C SER A 42 2.82 -11.88 -5.84
N ARG A 43 3.93 -11.68 -6.55
CA ARG A 43 5.00 -10.77 -6.12
C ARG A 43 4.51 -9.32 -6.06
N GLY A 44 4.49 -8.74 -4.86
CA GLY A 44 4.05 -7.37 -4.62
C GLY A 44 3.68 -7.09 -3.16
N ASN A 45 3.14 -5.90 -2.92
CA ASN A 45 2.60 -5.50 -1.63
C ASN A 45 1.07 -5.38 -1.70
N VAL A 46 0.40 -5.79 -0.62
CA VAL A 46 -1.01 -5.50 -0.35
C VAL A 46 -1.07 -4.25 0.50
N LEU A 47 -1.85 -3.26 0.07
CA LEU A 47 -2.08 -2.01 0.77
C LEU A 47 -3.55 -1.95 1.18
N VAL A 48 -3.82 -1.76 2.46
CA VAL A 48 -5.17 -1.59 3.00
C VAL A 48 -5.28 -0.20 3.61
N PHE A 49 -6.14 0.63 3.04
CA PHE A 49 -6.34 2.01 3.46
C PHE A 49 -7.53 2.12 4.39
N LEU A 50 -7.34 2.84 5.50
CA LEU A 50 -8.37 3.06 6.51
C LEU A 50 -8.66 4.53 6.72
N LYS A 51 -9.87 4.79 7.21
CA LYS A 51 -10.27 6.06 7.83
C LYS A 51 -10.93 5.75 9.16
N GLY A 52 -10.31 6.13 10.28
CA GLY A 52 -10.71 5.59 11.57
C GLY A 52 -10.58 4.07 11.55
N ASN A 53 -11.63 3.34 11.93
CA ASN A 53 -11.62 1.86 11.95
C ASN A 53 -12.28 1.22 10.72
N GLU A 54 -12.59 2.01 9.69
CA GLU A 54 -13.23 1.55 8.47
C GLU A 54 -12.19 1.38 7.36
N VAL A 55 -12.24 0.24 6.66
CA VAL A 55 -11.47 0.02 5.43
C VAL A 55 -12.18 0.74 4.30
N ILE A 56 -11.47 1.67 3.65
CA ILE A 56 -12.04 2.47 2.55
C ILE A 56 -11.54 2.01 1.18
N ASP A 57 -10.41 1.30 1.14
CA ASP A 57 -9.82 0.79 -0.10
C ASP A 57 -8.80 -0.31 0.20
N SER A 58 -8.60 -1.21 -0.76
CA SER A 58 -7.50 -2.18 -0.78
C SER A 58 -6.90 -2.25 -2.18
N THR A 59 -5.58 -2.37 -2.28
CA THR A 59 -4.93 -2.49 -3.58
C THR A 59 -3.65 -3.32 -3.53
N TYR A 60 -3.25 -3.78 -4.70
CA TYR A 60 -2.02 -4.52 -4.93
C TYR A 60 -1.06 -3.66 -5.74
N VAL A 61 0.18 -3.57 -5.29
CA VAL A 61 1.24 -2.87 -6.02
C VAL A 61 2.41 -3.80 -6.26
N SER A 62 3.01 -3.68 -7.43
CA SER A 62 4.26 -4.35 -7.79
C SER A 62 5.26 -3.32 -8.32
N PRO A 63 6.58 -3.53 -8.14
CA PRO A 63 7.21 -4.63 -7.41
C PRO A 63 7.13 -4.44 -5.88
N ASP A 64 7.64 -5.41 -5.11
CA ASP A 64 7.62 -5.49 -3.65
C ASP A 64 8.61 -4.52 -2.97
N LEU A 65 8.52 -3.23 -3.31
CA LEU A 65 9.47 -2.20 -2.87
C LEU A 65 9.07 -1.51 -1.56
N LEU A 66 7.86 -1.76 -1.06
CA LEU A 66 7.36 -1.08 0.14
C LEU A 66 7.65 -1.92 1.38
N PRO A 67 8.30 -1.35 2.42
CA PRO A 67 8.50 -2.04 3.67
C PRO A 67 7.14 -2.36 4.33
N PRO A 68 6.95 -3.56 4.88
CA PRO A 68 5.71 -3.92 5.57
C PRO A 68 5.56 -3.14 6.88
N GLY A 69 4.34 -2.77 7.23
CA GLY A 69 4.04 -2.01 8.44
C GLY A 69 2.77 -1.18 8.36
N MET A 70 2.50 -0.43 9.42
CA MET A 70 1.41 0.55 9.49
C MET A 70 1.98 1.95 9.33
N TYR A 71 1.42 2.72 8.41
CA TYR A 71 1.84 4.08 8.09
C TYR A 71 0.65 5.03 8.17
N THR A 72 0.91 6.30 8.48
CA THR A 72 -0.12 7.34 8.47
C THR A 72 -0.03 8.18 7.20
N ALA A 73 -1.06 8.99 6.93
CA ALA A 73 -1.06 9.93 5.79
C ALA A 73 0.07 10.97 5.81
N ALA A 74 0.81 11.10 6.93
CA ALA A 74 1.98 11.97 7.05
C ALA A 74 3.26 11.37 6.42
N VAL A 75 3.26 10.06 6.12
CA VAL A 75 4.44 9.38 5.57
C VAL A 75 4.71 9.84 4.14
N ARG A 76 5.95 10.27 3.91
CA ARG A 76 6.48 10.54 2.57
C ARG A 76 7.43 9.44 2.18
N ILE A 77 7.08 8.70 1.13
CA ILE A 77 7.97 7.70 0.53
C ILE A 77 8.66 8.36 -0.66
N THR A 78 9.97 8.60 -0.53
CA THR A 78 10.81 9.10 -1.61
C THR A 78 11.71 7.97 -2.07
N GLY A 79 11.43 7.42 -3.25
CA GLY A 79 12.31 6.47 -3.92
C GLY A 79 12.93 7.11 -5.16
N LYS A 80 14.15 6.72 -5.51
CA LYS A 80 14.64 6.94 -6.87
C LYS A 80 13.79 6.06 -7.77
N GLY A 81 13.02 6.66 -8.69
CA GLY A 81 12.13 5.91 -9.57
C GLY A 81 12.88 4.82 -10.32
N TYR A 82 12.23 3.68 -10.56
CA TYR A 82 12.76 2.61 -11.42
C TYR A 82 11.93 2.51 -12.72
N PRO A 83 12.57 2.39 -13.89
CA PRO A 83 14.02 2.46 -14.08
C PRO A 83 14.54 3.90 -13.90
N GLU A 84 15.73 4.04 -13.33
CA GLU A 84 16.48 5.31 -13.33
C GLU A 84 16.73 5.69 -14.79
N LEU A 85 15.90 6.59 -15.34
CA LEU A 85 16.21 7.37 -16.53
C LEU A 85 15.38 8.64 -16.51
N LEU A 86 15.78 9.56 -15.63
CA LEU A 86 15.50 10.97 -15.80
C LEU A 86 16.84 11.69 -15.59
N GLU A 87 17.57 11.88 -16.69
CA GLU A 87 18.58 12.93 -16.74
C GLU A 87 17.86 14.27 -16.53
N VAL A 88 18.20 14.96 -15.45
CA VAL A 88 17.80 16.34 -15.21
C VAL A 88 19.04 17.19 -15.47
N SER A 89 19.02 17.94 -16.56
CA SER A 89 19.93 19.04 -16.81
C SER A 89 19.45 20.30 -16.07
N ASN A 90 20.41 21.07 -15.53
CA ASN A 90 20.20 22.43 -15.03
C ASN A 90 20.97 23.40 -15.93
N GLY A 91 20.32 24.49 -16.37
CA GLY A 91 20.92 25.62 -17.08
C GLY A 91 19.98 26.21 -18.11
#